data_AF-A0A1H8WWA5-F1
#
_entry.id   AF-A0A1H8WWA5-F1
#
_cell.length_a   1.000
_cell.length_b   1.000
_cell.length_c   1.000
_cell.angle_alpha   90.00
_cell.angle_beta   90.00
_cell.angle_gamma   90.00
#
_symmetry.space_group_name_H-M   'P 1'
#
loop_
_entity.id
_entity.type
_entity.pdbx_description
1 polymer ?
#
loop_
_entity_poly.entity_id
_entity_poly.type
_entity_poly.pdbx_seq_one_letter_code
_entity_poly.pdbx_strand_id
1 'polypeptide(L)'
;MRNDKPVLVVFAGPNGSGKSTMNKIAIQRGTLDGPYINADDMTREKLGDVDVKTVSQAQMDAINRDAANQADQLRQQAIDGRISFITETVMSTPAKIHLMSQAKAAGYEVCLIYVTTQDPAINVQRVRDRVAKGGHNVPEEKIAARYTRAMGLLPMAIQVADMARVYDNSSERPALVFEKTGKNELKAYPLSESGEQYQWNQATLEQLKRNILNEAINNKISE
;
A
#
# COMPACT_ATOMS: atom_id res chain seq x y z
N MET A 1 11.22 29.19 0.63
CA MET A 1 10.48 28.57 1.74
C MET A 1 10.31 27.10 1.37
N ARG A 2 10.77 26.16 2.21
CA ARG A 2 10.40 24.74 1.98
C ARG A 2 8.88 24.67 2.05
N ASN A 3 8.26 23.87 1.20
CA ASN A 3 6.82 23.76 1.11
C ASN A 3 6.32 23.14 2.44
N ASP A 4 5.79 23.95 3.38
CA ASP A 4 5.40 23.55 4.74
C ASP A 4 4.13 22.65 4.80
N LYS A 5 3.87 21.89 3.74
CA LYS A 5 2.75 20.94 3.71
C LYS A 5 3.17 19.64 4.40
N PRO A 6 2.36 19.11 5.34
CA PRO A 6 2.63 17.79 5.88
C PRO A 6 2.46 16.73 4.79
N VAL A 7 3.24 15.66 4.87
CA VAL A 7 3.27 14.61 3.85
C VAL A 7 2.74 13.32 4.45
N LEU A 8 1.81 12.67 3.74
CA LEU A 8 1.37 11.32 4.02
C LEU A 8 1.98 10.40 2.97
N VAL A 9 2.88 9.51 3.40
CA VAL A 9 3.40 8.45 2.54
C VAL A 9 2.67 7.14 2.81
N VAL A 10 2.02 6.59 1.79
CA VAL A 10 1.26 5.35 1.88
C VAL A 10 1.98 4.25 1.11
N PHE A 11 2.53 3.27 1.82
CA PHE A 11 2.99 2.01 1.24
C PHE A 11 1.82 1.04 1.14
N ALA A 12 1.42 0.68 -0.08
CA ALA A 12 0.17 0.00 -0.35
C ALA A 12 0.34 -1.24 -1.23
N GLY A 13 -0.58 -2.20 -1.11
CA GLY A 13 -0.66 -3.37 -1.99
C GLY A 13 -0.79 -4.73 -1.29
N PRO A 14 -1.03 -5.81 -2.04
CA PRO A 14 -1.44 -7.10 -1.50
C PRO A 14 -0.41 -7.76 -0.57
N ASN A 15 -0.86 -8.60 0.37
CA ASN A 15 0.05 -9.43 1.16
C ASN A 15 0.98 -10.23 0.23
N GLY A 16 2.27 -10.39 0.57
CA GLY A 16 3.23 -11.13 -0.26
C GLY A 16 3.86 -10.33 -1.41
N SER A 17 3.42 -9.10 -1.69
CA SER A 17 3.93 -8.32 -2.83
C SER A 17 5.34 -7.73 -2.64
N GLY A 18 5.88 -7.71 -1.42
CA GLY A 18 7.22 -7.18 -1.12
C GLY A 18 7.27 -5.73 -0.63
N LYS A 19 6.12 -5.10 -0.31
CA LYS A 19 6.03 -3.74 0.29
C LYS A 19 7.02 -3.51 1.41
N SER A 20 7.04 -4.38 2.42
CA SER A 20 7.84 -4.18 3.62
C SER A 20 9.35 -4.21 3.31
N THR A 21 9.77 -4.92 2.26
CA THR A 21 11.17 -4.90 1.78
C THR A 21 11.50 -3.56 1.13
N MET A 22 10.63 -3.05 0.24
CA MET A 22 10.83 -1.74 -0.40
C MET A 22 10.77 -0.59 0.62
N ASN A 23 9.86 -0.69 1.58
CA ASN A 23 9.66 0.29 2.64
C ASN A 23 10.90 0.41 3.55
N LYS A 24 11.47 -0.73 4.00
CA LYS A 24 12.72 -0.72 4.78
C LYS A 24 13.84 0.04 4.09
N ILE A 25 14.01 -0.15 2.78
CA ILE A 25 15.03 0.55 2.00
C ILE A 25 14.76 2.06 1.97
N ALA A 26 13.50 2.47 1.79
CA ALA A 26 13.13 3.88 1.76
C ALA A 26 13.31 4.57 3.14
N ILE A 27 12.87 3.92 4.22
CA ILE A 27 13.01 4.44 5.59
C ILE A 27 14.50 4.52 5.98
N GLN A 28 15.28 3.48 5.73
CA GLN A 28 16.71 3.44 6.10
C GLN A 28 17.55 4.50 5.40
N ARG A 29 17.13 4.96 4.21
CA ARG A 29 17.80 6.03 3.47
C ARG A 29 17.47 7.43 4.00
N GLY A 30 16.62 7.54 5.03
CA GLY A 30 16.23 8.82 5.64
C GLY A 30 15.45 9.74 4.68
N THR A 31 14.82 9.17 3.64
CA THR A 31 14.14 9.96 2.61
C THR A 31 12.71 10.35 2.98
N LEU A 32 12.21 9.90 4.13
CA LEU A 32 10.84 10.10 4.58
C LEU A 32 10.83 10.65 6.01
N ASP A 33 10.06 11.72 6.22
CA ASP A 33 9.89 12.37 7.53
C ASP A 33 8.62 11.88 8.23
N GLY A 34 8.70 11.69 9.55
CA GLY A 34 7.55 11.38 10.41
C GLY A 34 7.49 9.96 10.96
N PRO A 35 6.55 9.68 11.89
CA PRO A 35 6.39 8.34 12.45
C PRO A 35 5.91 7.34 11.40
N TYR A 36 6.43 6.12 11.50
CA TYR A 36 5.96 4.99 10.72
C TYR A 36 4.86 4.24 11.49
N ILE A 37 3.65 4.22 10.94
CA ILE A 37 2.44 3.69 11.56
C ILE A 37 1.97 2.44 10.80
N ASN A 38 2.28 1.26 11.32
CA ASN A 38 1.89 -0.04 10.77
C ASN A 38 1.24 -0.94 11.85
N ALA A 39 0.03 -1.41 11.59
CA ALA A 39 -0.72 -2.29 12.49
C ALA A 39 -0.05 -3.66 12.68
N ASP A 40 0.58 -4.24 11.66
CA ASP A 40 1.28 -5.53 11.77
C ASP A 40 2.51 -5.41 12.69
N ASP A 41 3.14 -4.23 12.74
CA ASP A 41 4.27 -3.96 13.64
C ASP A 41 3.78 -3.85 15.09
N MET A 42 2.66 -3.15 15.30
CA MET A 42 2.00 -3.08 16.61
C MET A 42 1.49 -4.45 17.08
N THR A 43 0.98 -5.29 16.17
CA THR A 43 0.63 -6.69 16.50
C THR A 43 1.86 -7.45 16.98
N ARG A 44 3.00 -7.34 16.28
CA ARG A 44 4.25 -8.01 16.70
C ARG A 44 4.74 -7.50 18.05
N GLU A 45 4.68 -6.20 18.29
CA GLU A 45 5.06 -5.60 19.56
C GLU A 45 4.16 -6.11 20.71
N LYS A 46 2.85 -6.18 20.50
CA LYS A 46 1.90 -6.73 21.49
C LYS A 46 2.11 -8.22 21.76
N LEU A 47 2.54 -8.98 20.75
CA LEU A 47 2.85 -10.41 20.92
C LEU A 47 4.19 -10.62 21.66
N GLY A 48 5.17 -9.73 21.49
CA GLY A 48 6.49 -9.86 22.11
C GLY A 48 7.11 -11.24 21.84
N ASP A 49 7.54 -11.91 22.91
CA ASP A 49 8.16 -13.25 22.86
C ASP A 49 7.15 -14.41 22.96
N VAL A 50 5.85 -14.13 22.88
CA VAL A 50 4.82 -15.18 22.93
C VAL A 50 4.97 -16.11 21.73
N ASP A 51 5.04 -17.43 21.98
CA ASP A 51 4.94 -18.42 20.91
C ASP A 51 3.55 -18.34 20.28
N VAL A 52 3.46 -17.78 19.07
CA VAL A 52 2.22 -17.60 18.32
C VAL A 52 1.44 -18.89 18.09
N LYS A 53 2.09 -20.06 18.18
CA LYS A 53 1.42 -21.37 18.10
C LYS A 53 0.55 -21.68 19.33
N THR A 54 0.81 -21.00 20.44
CA THR A 54 0.06 -21.13 21.69
C THR A 54 -1.13 -20.16 21.79
N VAL A 55 -1.21 -19.19 20.86
CA VAL A 55 -2.28 -18.19 20.82
C VAL A 55 -3.45 -18.73 20.03
N SER A 56 -4.64 -18.78 20.65
CA SER A 56 -5.86 -19.17 19.93
C SER A 56 -6.20 -18.16 18.83
N GLN A 57 -6.93 -18.59 17.80
CA GLN A 57 -7.35 -17.71 16.71
C GLN A 57 -8.16 -16.50 17.23
N ALA A 58 -9.03 -16.70 18.23
CA ALA A 58 -9.82 -15.61 18.81
C ALA A 58 -8.96 -14.55 19.53
N GLN A 59 -7.91 -14.98 20.24
CA GLN A 59 -6.93 -14.08 20.85
C GLN A 59 -6.14 -13.34 19.79
N MET A 60 -5.65 -14.05 18.76
CA MET A 60 -4.93 -13.43 17.64
C MET A 60 -5.78 -12.38 16.94
N ASP A 61 -7.07 -12.66 16.70
CA ASP A 61 -8.00 -11.71 16.09
C ASP A 61 -8.25 -10.50 17.00
N ALA A 62 -8.31 -10.68 18.32
CA ALA A 62 -8.44 -9.58 19.27
C ALA A 62 -7.21 -8.67 19.27
N ILE A 63 -6.00 -9.24 19.30
CA ILE A 63 -4.73 -8.50 19.23
C ILE A 63 -4.65 -7.71 17.91
N ASN A 64 -4.97 -8.36 16.78
CA ASN A 64 -4.99 -7.70 15.47
C ASN A 64 -5.98 -6.55 15.40
N ARG A 65 -7.18 -6.70 15.98
CA ARG A 65 -8.18 -5.61 16.04
C ARG A 65 -7.69 -4.44 16.89
N ASP A 66 -7.11 -4.73 18.05
CA ASP A 66 -6.58 -3.71 18.94
C ASP A 66 -5.42 -2.92 18.28
N ALA A 67 -4.47 -3.63 17.66
CA ALA A 67 -3.39 -3.02 16.89
C ALA A 67 -3.89 -2.18 15.71
N ALA A 68 -4.92 -2.65 14.99
CA ALA A 68 -5.54 -1.89 13.91
C ALA A 68 -6.20 -0.59 14.41
N ASN A 69 -6.93 -0.66 15.53
CA ASN A 69 -7.58 0.50 16.15
C ASN A 69 -6.53 1.51 16.64
N GLN A 70 -5.47 1.05 17.30
CA GLN A 70 -4.36 1.90 17.74
C GLN A 70 -3.67 2.59 16.54
N ALA A 71 -3.44 1.85 15.45
CA ALA A 71 -2.88 2.42 14.22
C ALA A 71 -3.82 3.44 13.56
N ASP A 72 -5.14 3.23 13.60
CA ASP A 72 -6.12 4.21 13.10
C ASP A 72 -6.10 5.49 13.97
N GLN A 73 -6.05 5.35 15.30
CA GLN A 73 -5.96 6.48 16.24
C GLN A 73 -4.70 7.32 16.03
N LEU A 74 -3.53 6.68 15.91
CA LEU A 74 -2.27 7.40 15.70
C LEU A 74 -2.25 8.15 14.35
N ARG A 75 -2.87 7.57 13.32
CA ARG A 75 -3.03 8.24 12.02
C ARG A 75 -3.95 9.46 12.13
N GLN A 76 -5.05 9.34 12.88
CA GLN A 76 -5.95 10.47 13.10
C GLN A 76 -5.24 11.59 13.89
N GLN A 77 -4.52 11.24 14.96
CA GLN A 77 -3.72 12.21 15.73
C GLN A 77 -2.66 12.89 14.87
N ALA A 78 -2.01 12.16 13.97
CA ALA A 78 -1.07 12.76 13.04
C ALA A 78 -1.75 13.78 12.12
N ILE A 79 -2.90 13.42 11.53
CA ILE A 79 -3.71 14.31 10.68
C ILE A 79 -4.15 15.57 11.44
N ASP A 80 -4.73 15.40 12.63
CA ASP A 80 -5.21 16.50 13.48
C ASP A 80 -4.06 17.43 13.89
N GLY A 81 -2.89 16.86 14.19
CA GLY A 81 -1.67 17.58 14.55
C GLY A 81 -0.88 18.15 13.38
N ARG A 82 -1.31 17.92 12.12
CA ARG A 82 -0.56 18.27 10.89
C ARG A 82 0.87 17.73 10.88
N ILE A 83 1.06 16.53 11.42
CA ILE A 83 2.35 15.83 11.46
C ILE A 83 2.47 14.95 10.22
N SER A 84 3.55 15.09 9.44
CA SER A 84 3.88 14.15 8.35
C SER A 84 4.00 12.74 8.91
N PHE A 85 3.53 11.73 8.20
CA PHE A 85 3.65 10.34 8.65
C PHE A 85 3.66 9.35 7.50
N ILE A 86 4.11 8.13 7.81
CA ILE A 86 4.21 7.02 6.87
C ILE A 86 3.28 5.92 7.35
N THR A 87 2.55 5.27 6.46
CA THR A 87 1.73 4.12 6.81
C THR A 87 1.85 3.00 5.77
N GLU A 88 1.80 1.76 6.24
CA GLU A 88 1.73 0.58 5.38
C GLU A 88 0.34 -0.08 5.48
N THR A 89 -0.22 -0.46 4.34
CA THR A 89 -1.55 -1.07 4.28
C THR A 89 -1.66 -2.06 3.12
N VAL A 90 -2.53 -3.06 3.29
CA VAL A 90 -2.90 -3.96 2.18
C VAL A 90 -3.72 -3.21 1.11
N MET A 91 -4.37 -2.10 1.47
CA MET A 91 -5.30 -1.36 0.61
C MET A 91 -6.49 -2.21 0.11
N SER A 92 -6.97 -3.16 0.92
CA SER A 92 -8.05 -4.08 0.49
C SER A 92 -9.46 -3.69 0.98
N THR A 93 -9.62 -2.49 1.53
CA THR A 93 -10.90 -1.94 1.99
C THR A 93 -11.02 -0.45 1.64
N PRO A 94 -12.24 0.06 1.34
CA PRO A 94 -12.46 1.48 1.02
C PRO A 94 -12.01 2.46 2.12
N ALA A 95 -12.03 2.04 3.39
CA ALA A 95 -11.57 2.85 4.52
C ALA A 95 -10.12 3.36 4.35
N LYS A 96 -9.27 2.63 3.61
CA LYS A 96 -7.88 3.05 3.36
C LYS A 96 -7.77 4.15 2.31
N ILE A 97 -8.69 4.20 1.35
CA ILE A 97 -8.86 5.34 0.44
C ILE A 97 -9.38 6.55 1.21
N HIS A 98 -10.36 6.33 2.10
CA HIS A 98 -10.93 7.40 2.92
C HIS A 98 -9.87 8.10 3.80
N LEU A 99 -8.92 7.36 4.38
CA LEU A 99 -7.77 7.94 5.09
C LEU A 99 -6.97 8.90 4.19
N MET A 100 -6.67 8.49 2.95
CA MET A 100 -5.94 9.32 1.99
C MET A 100 -6.72 10.59 1.66
N SER A 101 -8.02 10.47 1.44
CA SER A 101 -8.91 11.61 1.17
C SER A 101 -8.99 12.57 2.36
N GLN A 102 -9.07 12.04 3.59
CA GLN A 102 -9.06 12.86 4.81
C GLN A 102 -7.76 13.64 4.97
N ALA A 103 -6.61 12.98 4.80
CA ALA A 103 -5.31 13.65 4.86
C ALA A 103 -5.22 14.76 3.80
N LYS A 104 -5.65 14.46 2.56
CA LYS A 104 -5.69 15.46 1.47
C LYS A 104 -6.59 16.65 1.81
N ALA A 105 -7.78 16.41 2.35
CA ALA A 105 -8.69 17.46 2.81
C ALA A 105 -8.09 18.29 3.96
N ALA A 106 -7.28 17.68 4.82
CA ALA A 106 -6.48 18.35 5.85
C ALA A 106 -5.24 19.09 5.28
N GLY A 107 -5.06 19.13 3.96
CA GLY A 107 -3.98 19.86 3.30
C GLY A 107 -2.64 19.13 3.28
N TYR A 108 -2.65 17.80 3.41
CA TYR A 108 -1.46 16.98 3.19
C TYR A 108 -1.13 16.87 1.71
N GLU A 109 0.15 16.71 1.41
CA GLU A 109 0.59 16.08 0.17
C GLU A 109 0.56 14.56 0.35
N VAL A 110 -0.21 13.85 -0.48
CA VAL A 110 -0.38 12.40 -0.40
C VAL A 110 0.46 11.69 -1.45
N CYS A 111 1.44 10.93 -0.98
CA CYS A 111 2.38 10.14 -1.80
C CYS A 111 2.06 8.65 -1.68
N LEU A 112 1.63 8.02 -2.77
CA LEU A 112 1.34 6.59 -2.85
C LEU A 112 2.53 5.82 -3.44
N ILE A 113 3.05 4.84 -2.70
CA ILE A 113 3.96 3.81 -3.20
C ILE A 113 3.22 2.47 -3.17
N TYR A 114 2.77 2.00 -4.32
CA TYR A 114 2.02 0.77 -4.45
C TYR A 114 2.93 -0.35 -4.97
N VAL A 115 2.95 -1.50 -4.30
CA VAL A 115 3.75 -2.67 -4.71
C VAL A 115 2.83 -3.85 -4.91
N THR A 116 2.85 -4.43 -6.10
CA THR A 116 2.02 -5.58 -6.48
C THR A 116 2.84 -6.62 -7.24
N THR A 117 2.19 -7.71 -7.59
CA THR A 117 2.67 -8.73 -8.52
C THR A 117 1.68 -8.82 -9.69
N GLN A 118 2.03 -9.57 -10.73
CA GLN A 118 1.18 -9.85 -11.89
C GLN A 118 0.11 -10.91 -11.56
N ASP A 119 0.38 -11.77 -10.57
CA ASP A 119 -0.49 -12.89 -10.20
C ASP A 119 -0.53 -13.05 -8.66
N PRO A 120 -1.71 -13.25 -8.03
CA PRO A 120 -1.81 -13.58 -6.61
C PRO A 120 -1.09 -14.88 -6.20
N ALA A 121 -0.87 -15.83 -7.10
CA ALA A 121 -0.13 -17.07 -6.82
C ALA A 121 1.32 -16.80 -6.40
N ILE A 122 1.96 -15.77 -6.96
CA ILE A 122 3.31 -15.33 -6.56
C ILE A 122 3.28 -14.88 -5.09
N ASN A 123 2.25 -14.15 -4.70
CA ASN A 123 2.07 -13.66 -3.33
C ASN A 123 1.83 -14.80 -2.35
N VAL A 124 1.00 -15.78 -2.72
CA VAL A 124 0.75 -16.99 -1.94
C VAL A 124 2.06 -17.74 -1.72
N GLN A 125 2.84 -17.99 -2.77
CA GLN A 125 4.10 -18.70 -2.67
C GLN A 125 5.10 -17.97 -1.75
N ARG A 126 5.23 -16.66 -1.88
CA ARG A 126 6.10 -15.85 -1.01
C ARG A 126 5.68 -15.88 0.46
N VAL A 127 4.38 -15.93 0.75
CA VAL A 127 3.90 -16.09 2.13
C VAL A 127 4.22 -17.49 2.65
N ARG A 128 4.04 -18.55 1.85
CA ARG A 128 4.46 -19.92 2.21
C ARG A 128 5.95 -19.97 2.56
N ASP A 129 6.81 -19.43 1.70
CA ASP A 129 8.26 -19.42 1.93
C ASP A 129 8.66 -18.67 3.20
N ARG A 130 7.96 -17.58 3.52
CA ARG A 130 8.15 -16.82 4.75
C ARG A 130 7.72 -17.61 5.99
N VAL A 131 6.58 -18.30 5.91
CA VAL A 131 6.08 -19.15 7.02
C VAL A 131 7.03 -20.32 7.27
N ALA A 132 7.57 -20.93 6.22
CA ALA A 132 8.58 -21.98 6.34
C ALA A 132 9.86 -21.49 7.06
N LYS A 133 10.14 -20.18 7.01
CA LYS A 133 11.24 -19.52 7.73
C LYS A 133 10.83 -18.94 9.10
N GLY A 134 9.64 -19.29 9.61
CA GLY A 134 9.15 -18.86 10.92
C GLY A 134 8.41 -17.52 10.95
N GLY A 135 8.06 -16.93 9.80
CA GLY A 135 7.29 -15.69 9.74
C GLY A 135 5.76 -15.87 9.84
N HIS A 136 5.03 -14.76 9.84
CA HIS A 136 3.57 -14.75 10.02
C HIS A 136 2.81 -15.36 8.83
N ASN A 137 1.84 -16.24 9.15
CA ASN A 137 0.97 -16.90 8.19
C ASN A 137 -0.28 -16.06 7.88
N VAL A 138 -0.68 -16.04 6.61
CA VAL A 138 -1.97 -15.52 6.16
C VAL A 138 -2.61 -16.58 5.27
N PRO A 139 -3.86 -17.02 5.54
CA PRO A 139 -4.55 -18.01 4.72
C PRO A 139 -4.57 -17.64 3.24
N GLU A 140 -4.38 -18.62 2.37
CA GLU A 140 -4.23 -18.40 0.93
C GLU A 140 -5.47 -17.78 0.29
N GLU A 141 -6.67 -18.23 0.70
CA GLU A 141 -7.90 -17.62 0.21
C GLU A 141 -8.01 -16.15 0.61
N LYS A 142 -7.50 -15.78 1.79
CA LYS A 142 -7.44 -14.37 2.23
C LYS A 142 -6.45 -13.57 1.40
N ILE A 143 -5.31 -14.15 1.01
CA ILE A 143 -4.32 -13.48 0.14
C ILE A 143 -4.94 -13.18 -1.22
N ALA A 144 -5.54 -14.19 -1.87
CA ALA A 144 -6.16 -14.03 -3.18
C ALA A 144 -7.34 -13.03 -3.15
N ALA A 145 -8.24 -13.15 -2.16
CA ALA A 145 -9.35 -12.22 -2.01
C ALA A 145 -8.90 -10.78 -1.75
N ARG A 146 -7.87 -10.58 -0.91
CA ARG A 146 -7.28 -9.26 -0.65
C ARG A 146 -6.57 -8.70 -1.88
N TYR A 147 -5.92 -9.54 -2.68
CA TYR A 147 -5.31 -9.14 -3.94
C TYR A 147 -6.35 -8.54 -4.87
N THR A 148 -7.43 -9.26 -5.17
CA THR A 148 -8.48 -8.77 -6.06
C THR A 148 -9.07 -7.45 -5.58
N ARG A 149 -9.39 -7.35 -4.27
CA ARG A 149 -9.91 -6.10 -3.70
C ARG A 149 -8.89 -4.96 -3.78
N ALA A 150 -7.62 -5.20 -3.47
CA ALA A 150 -6.59 -4.18 -3.50
C ALA A 150 -6.34 -3.66 -4.92
N MET A 151 -6.29 -4.56 -5.90
CA MET A 151 -6.17 -4.19 -7.32
C MET A 151 -7.40 -3.41 -7.80
N GLY A 152 -8.60 -3.77 -7.34
CA GLY A 152 -9.82 -3.01 -7.66
C GLY A 152 -9.86 -1.60 -7.07
N LEU A 153 -9.20 -1.37 -5.93
CA LEU A 153 -9.13 -0.05 -5.28
C LEU A 153 -7.96 0.82 -5.79
N LEU A 154 -7.01 0.24 -6.53
CA LEU A 154 -5.83 0.94 -7.03
C LEU A 154 -6.17 2.19 -7.88
N PRO A 155 -7.14 2.18 -8.82
CA PRO A 155 -7.47 3.37 -9.60
C PRO A 155 -7.88 4.56 -8.72
N MET A 156 -8.76 4.32 -7.73
CA MET A 156 -9.18 5.35 -6.78
C MET A 156 -8.03 5.83 -5.90
N ALA A 157 -7.14 4.93 -5.46
CA ALA A 157 -5.97 5.32 -4.67
C ALA A 157 -5.05 6.27 -5.45
N ILE A 158 -4.78 5.97 -6.73
CA ILE A 158 -3.96 6.81 -7.61
C ILE A 158 -4.65 8.16 -7.86
N GLN A 159 -5.96 8.18 -8.00
CA GLN A 159 -6.71 9.42 -8.19
C GLN A 159 -6.61 10.33 -6.97
N VAL A 160 -6.80 9.79 -5.77
CA VAL A 160 -6.73 10.56 -4.51
C VAL A 160 -5.32 11.09 -4.27
N ALA A 161 -4.28 10.28 -4.50
CA ALA A 161 -2.90 10.68 -4.27
C ALA A 161 -2.46 11.86 -5.14
N ASP A 162 -1.59 12.73 -4.65
CA ASP A 162 -0.96 13.79 -5.44
C ASP A 162 0.17 13.23 -6.31
N MET A 163 0.90 12.26 -5.76
CA MET A 163 1.91 11.48 -6.46
C MET A 163 1.66 10.00 -6.24
N ALA A 164 1.84 9.19 -7.29
CA ALA A 164 1.74 7.74 -7.16
C ALA A 164 2.84 7.04 -7.95
N ARG A 165 3.43 6.00 -7.38
CA ARG A 165 4.31 5.06 -8.09
C ARG A 165 3.83 3.64 -7.85
N VAL A 166 3.61 2.90 -8.93
CA VAL A 166 3.18 1.50 -8.88
C VAL A 166 4.33 0.63 -9.37
N TYR A 167 4.73 -0.31 -8.53
CA TYR A 167 5.80 -1.26 -8.81
C TYR A 167 5.23 -2.66 -9.00
N ASP A 168 5.61 -3.31 -10.09
CA ASP A 168 5.46 -4.76 -10.26
C ASP A 168 6.72 -5.44 -9.72
N ASN A 169 6.52 -6.28 -8.70
CA ASN A 169 7.57 -7.03 -8.04
C ASN A 169 7.44 -8.54 -8.34
N SER A 170 7.08 -8.91 -9.57
CA SER A 170 6.97 -10.31 -9.99
C SER A 170 8.32 -10.95 -10.33
N SER A 171 9.27 -10.15 -10.83
CA SER A 171 10.59 -10.58 -11.26
C SER A 171 11.65 -10.45 -10.15
N GLU A 172 12.91 -10.69 -10.47
CA GLU A 172 14.04 -10.56 -9.54
C GLU A 172 14.17 -9.15 -8.94
N ARG A 173 13.84 -8.12 -9.72
CA ARG A 173 13.87 -6.71 -9.30
C ARG A 173 12.50 -6.05 -9.51
N PRO A 174 12.02 -5.24 -8.54
CA PRO A 174 10.81 -4.44 -8.72
C PRO A 174 10.95 -3.47 -9.90
N ALA A 175 9.94 -3.43 -10.76
CA ALA A 175 9.86 -2.57 -11.92
C ALA A 175 8.79 -1.49 -11.71
N LEU A 176 9.12 -0.23 -12.00
CA LEU A 176 8.11 0.84 -12.04
C LEU A 176 7.26 0.64 -13.30
N VAL A 177 5.96 0.37 -13.13
CA VAL A 177 5.02 0.13 -14.25
C VAL A 177 4.05 1.28 -14.47
N PHE A 178 3.84 2.13 -13.46
CA PHE A 178 2.96 3.29 -13.55
C PHE A 178 3.40 4.42 -12.62
N GLU A 179 3.28 5.66 -13.08
CA GLU A 179 3.55 6.87 -12.28
C GLU A 179 2.45 7.92 -12.50
N LYS A 180 1.99 8.52 -11.40
CA LYS A 180 1.30 9.81 -11.38
C LYS A 180 2.25 10.86 -10.82
N THR A 181 2.57 11.88 -11.61
CA THR A 181 3.45 12.98 -11.17
C THR A 181 2.66 14.03 -10.38
N GLY A 182 3.34 14.88 -9.62
CA GLY A 182 2.70 16.00 -8.90
C GLY A 182 2.04 17.04 -9.82
N LYS A 183 2.23 16.94 -11.14
CA LYS A 183 1.51 17.73 -12.16
C LYS A 183 0.25 17.04 -12.68
N ASN A 184 -0.19 15.95 -12.03
CA ASN A 184 -1.27 15.07 -12.47
C ASN A 184 -1.04 14.38 -13.83
N GLU A 185 0.21 14.26 -14.28
CA GLU A 185 0.53 13.49 -15.49
C GLU A 185 0.54 11.99 -15.18
N LEU A 186 -0.09 11.18 -16.03
CA LEU A 186 -0.11 9.72 -15.91
C LEU A 186 0.85 9.08 -16.91
N LYS A 187 1.86 8.37 -16.42
CA LYS A 187 2.87 7.67 -17.21
C LYS A 187 2.77 6.17 -16.96
N ALA A 188 2.89 5.39 -18.03
CA ALA A 188 2.88 3.93 -18.00
C ALA A 188 4.17 3.42 -18.65
N TYR A 189 4.73 2.37 -18.07
CA TYR A 189 6.01 1.79 -18.47
C TYR A 189 5.79 0.31 -18.80
N PRO A 190 5.40 0.00 -20.05
CA PRO A 190 5.04 -1.35 -20.48
C PRO A 190 6.25 -2.27 -20.74
N LEU A 191 7.45 -1.70 -20.83
CA LEU A 191 8.69 -2.40 -21.14
C LEU A 191 9.68 -2.22 -19.99
N SER A 192 10.48 -3.25 -19.75
CA SER A 192 11.62 -3.15 -18.85
C SER A 192 12.69 -2.23 -19.39
N GLU A 193 13.63 -1.84 -18.52
CA GLU A 193 14.84 -1.13 -18.93
C GLU A 193 15.63 -1.90 -20.01
N SER A 194 15.45 -3.24 -20.10
CA SER A 194 16.03 -4.11 -21.13
C SER A 194 15.18 -4.26 -22.40
N GLY A 195 14.01 -3.60 -22.49
CA GLY A 195 13.11 -3.69 -23.64
C GLY A 195 12.24 -4.95 -23.70
N GLU A 196 12.26 -5.78 -22.65
CA GLU A 196 11.36 -6.93 -22.53
C GLU A 196 9.96 -6.47 -22.12
N GLN A 197 8.94 -7.07 -22.72
CA GLN A 197 7.57 -6.75 -22.39
C GLN A 197 7.23 -7.24 -20.97
N TYR A 198 6.86 -6.33 -20.07
CA TYR A 198 6.27 -6.73 -18.79
C TYR A 198 4.92 -7.40 -19.05
N GLN A 199 4.54 -8.37 -18.21
CA GLN A 199 3.21 -8.99 -18.27
C GLN A 199 2.08 -7.96 -18.06
N TRP A 200 2.37 -6.85 -17.37
CA TRP A 200 1.59 -5.62 -17.46
C TRP A 200 1.73 -4.99 -18.85
N ASN A 201 1.05 -5.59 -19.83
CA ASN A 201 1.08 -5.12 -21.19
C ASN A 201 0.44 -3.72 -21.32
N GLN A 202 0.65 -3.09 -22.47
CA GLN A 202 0.09 -1.77 -22.78
C GLN A 202 -1.42 -1.71 -22.53
N ALA A 203 -2.19 -2.76 -22.86
CA ALA A 203 -3.64 -2.76 -22.69
C ALA A 203 -4.06 -2.72 -21.22
N THR A 204 -3.38 -3.47 -20.33
CA THR A 204 -3.61 -3.44 -18.88
C THR A 204 -3.35 -2.05 -18.30
N LEU A 205 -2.24 -1.43 -18.72
CA LEU A 205 -1.87 -0.10 -18.25
C LEU A 205 -2.81 0.99 -18.79
N GLU A 206 -3.23 0.90 -20.04
CA GLU A 206 -4.23 1.80 -20.61
C GLU A 206 -5.60 1.60 -19.96
N GLN A 207 -5.98 0.37 -19.61
CA GLN A 207 -7.20 0.12 -18.83
C GLN A 207 -7.12 0.77 -17.45
N LEU A 208 -5.96 0.67 -16.77
CA LEU A 208 -5.74 1.35 -15.50
C LEU A 208 -5.88 2.87 -15.66
N LYS A 209 -5.26 3.48 -16.69
CA LYS A 209 -5.43 4.90 -17.00
C LYS A 209 -6.90 5.27 -17.22
N ARG A 210 -7.62 4.50 -18.03
CA ARG A 210 -9.06 4.71 -18.29
C ARG A 210 -9.88 4.66 -17.01
N ASN A 211 -9.62 3.67 -16.15
CA ASN A 211 -10.31 3.56 -14.86
C ASN A 211 -10.04 4.79 -13.99
N ILE A 212 -8.80 5.27 -13.89
CA ILE A 212 -8.45 6.48 -13.14
C ILE A 212 -9.19 7.71 -13.68
N LEU A 213 -9.26 7.85 -15.01
CA LEU A 213 -9.94 8.98 -15.66
C LEU A 213 -11.46 8.92 -15.48
N ASN A 214 -12.07 7.74 -15.57
CA ASN A 214 -13.50 7.56 -15.36
C ASN A 214 -13.92 7.87 -13.93
N GLU A 215 -13.14 7.41 -12.93
CA GLU A 215 -13.38 7.75 -11.53
C GLU A 215 -13.24 9.26 -11.27
N ALA A 216 -12.36 9.95 -12.00
CA ALA A 216 -12.24 11.41 -11.97
C ALA A 216 -13.46 12.14 -12.54
N ILE A 217 -14.12 11.58 -13.53
CA ILE A 217 -15.36 12.12 -14.10
C ILE A 217 -16.53 11.88 -13.14
N ASN A 218 -16.68 10.65 -12.64
CA ASN A 218 -17.77 10.30 -11.74
C ASN A 218 -17.78 11.16 -10.47
N ASN A 219 -16.62 11.38 -9.85
CA ASN A 219 -16.52 12.21 -8.65
C ASN A 219 -16.88 13.69 -8.90
N LYS A 220 -16.67 14.22 -10.12
CA LYS A 220 -17.06 15.59 -10.48
C LYS A 220 -18.57 15.75 -10.74
N ILE A 221 -19.27 14.67 -11.08
CA ILE A 221 -20.72 14.69 -11.33
C ILE A 221 -21.51 14.54 -10.03
N SER A 222 -20.89 13.94 -9.00
CA SER A 222 -21.48 13.75 -7.67
C SER A 222 -21.27 14.90 -6.67
N GLU A 223 -20.53 15.94 -7.05
CA GLU A 223 -20.32 17.19 -6.30
C GLU A 223 -21.25 18.30 -6.83
#